data_AF-A0A815NTY5-F1
#
_entry.id   AF-A0A815NTY5-F1
#
_cell.length_a   1.000
_cell.length_b   1.000
_cell.length_c   1.000
_cell.angle_alpha   90.00
_cell.angle_beta   90.00
_cell.angle_gamma   90.00
#
_symmetry.space_group_name_H-M   'P 1'
#
loop_
_entity.id
_entity.type
_entity.pdbx_description
1 polymer ?
#
loop_
_entity_poly.entity_id
_entity_poly.type
_entity_poly.pdbx_seq_one_letter_code
_entity_poly.pdbx_strand_id
1 'polypeptide(L)'
;MTSRFKSAILRHTNSIKHSNFVGLKDTIRSHIPKTNNDASYMSNEYIHSSFFDDENYLSIIKCLDGGHEVCKDCIEYMQDYNDLLQEHIDSLHSYSKKWKSKLKQQPSISSYNTTKLAQCETVSTPKRCADILQTQHDAILNVIATYRTQVERMYPNERIGTTHKHHHTEAMKNLFKDARSALCKLSSKLEKLREQETKAHNALHDANIQCENLSLDPTASKIKISNAKDNQSKREDKLDEIQREIEQIKAEYNQEYENYRMKAMNIYEKCRTLEKERLDLLGETLIKFNKVAFSSEYLTEQHEIYEGLMLKLKVERDSLKDLNFWAKTYHVYDSTTSLSSETNHNESISSQTATTPKTTKSYKNETESSTIKEENIQESVAEGEEEEQSQANRTTSTKTKPKKNKNNTKTEPTTTNAAQSNQV
;
A
#
# COMPACT_ATOMS: atom_id res chain seq x y z
N MET A 1 -68.81 -5.32 10.34
CA MET A 1 -68.59 -6.77 10.13
C MET A 1 -68.50 -7.02 8.62
N THR A 2 -67.71 -7.99 8.16
CA THR A 2 -67.68 -8.58 6.78
C THR A 2 -67.55 -7.62 5.55
N SER A 3 -66.74 -7.86 4.52
CA SER A 3 -65.76 -8.93 4.26
C SER A 3 -64.60 -8.38 3.42
N ARG A 4 -63.42 -9.00 3.55
CA ARG A 4 -62.13 -8.50 3.08
C ARG A 4 -61.75 -9.00 1.67
N PHE A 5 -60.96 -8.17 0.97
CA PHE A 5 -59.93 -8.52 -0.02
C PHE A 5 -60.33 -9.30 -1.30
N LYS A 6 -60.38 -8.59 -2.44
CA LYS A 6 -59.85 -9.09 -3.74
C LYS A 6 -59.17 -7.98 -4.55
N SER A 7 -58.05 -8.35 -5.16
CA SER A 7 -57.37 -7.74 -6.32
C SER A 7 -57.12 -6.23 -6.40
N ALA A 8 -55.91 -5.83 -6.00
CA ALA A 8 -55.12 -4.84 -6.74
C ALA A 8 -53.73 -5.44 -7.01
N ILE A 9 -53.62 -6.24 -8.07
CA ILE A 9 -52.35 -6.82 -8.55
C ILE A 9 -51.73 -5.82 -9.52
N LEU A 10 -50.65 -5.13 -9.11
CA LEU A 10 -49.51 -4.71 -9.96
C LEU A 10 -48.44 -4.00 -9.10
N ARG A 11 -47.18 -4.03 -9.57
CA ARG A 11 -45.97 -3.35 -9.02
C ARG A 11 -45.33 -3.99 -7.76
N HIS A 12 -44.47 -4.99 -7.99
CA HIS A 12 -43.01 -4.82 -7.86
C HIS A 12 -42.29 -6.14 -8.16
N THR A 13 -41.94 -6.34 -9.43
CA THR A 13 -41.02 -7.41 -9.87
C THR A 13 -39.80 -6.75 -10.50
N ASN A 14 -38.85 -6.30 -9.68
CA ASN A 14 -37.51 -6.02 -10.19
C ASN A 14 -36.84 -7.36 -10.48
N SER A 15 -36.85 -7.70 -11.76
CA SER A 15 -36.24 -8.90 -12.31
C SER A 15 -34.77 -8.98 -11.90
N ILE A 16 -34.42 -10.04 -11.17
CA ILE A 16 -33.03 -10.40 -10.93
C ILE A 16 -32.47 -10.89 -12.27
N LYS A 17 -31.86 -9.97 -13.01
CA LYS A 17 -31.11 -10.32 -14.21
C LYS A 17 -29.90 -11.14 -13.80
N HIS A 18 -29.96 -12.45 -14.01
CA HIS A 18 -28.77 -13.29 -14.06
C HIS A 18 -27.93 -12.88 -15.29
N SER A 19 -27.05 -11.90 -15.12
CA SER A 19 -26.02 -11.55 -16.10
C SER A 19 -24.69 -12.18 -15.71
N ASN A 20 -24.47 -13.40 -16.22
CA ASN A 20 -23.18 -14.01 -16.56
C ASN A 20 -21.96 -13.60 -15.71
N PHE A 21 -21.73 -14.31 -14.60
CA PHE A 21 -20.48 -14.30 -13.84
C PHE A 21 -19.34 -15.04 -14.59
N VAL A 22 -19.11 -14.65 -15.85
CA VAL A 22 -18.07 -15.19 -16.75
C VAL A 22 -17.27 -14.04 -17.39
N GLY A 23 -17.78 -12.80 -17.40
CA GLY A 23 -17.20 -11.67 -18.14
C GLY A 23 -16.07 -10.87 -17.48
N LEU A 24 -15.62 -11.22 -16.25
CA LEU A 24 -14.61 -10.41 -15.56
C LEU A 24 -13.20 -10.55 -16.16
N LYS A 25 -12.90 -11.69 -16.82
CA LYS A 25 -11.60 -11.90 -17.48
C LYS A 25 -11.48 -11.18 -18.83
N ASP A 26 -12.54 -11.17 -19.63
CA ASP A 26 -12.51 -10.57 -20.98
C ASP A 26 -12.62 -9.05 -20.96
N THR A 27 -13.18 -8.48 -19.89
CA THR A 27 -13.18 -7.02 -19.67
C THR A 27 -11.76 -6.50 -19.37
N ILE A 28 -10.96 -7.26 -18.62
CA ILE A 28 -9.57 -6.91 -18.30
C ILE A 28 -8.64 -7.20 -19.49
N ARG A 29 -8.86 -8.30 -20.23
CA ARG A 29 -8.00 -8.69 -21.36
C ARG A 29 -8.18 -7.83 -22.63
N SER A 30 -9.30 -7.12 -22.75
CA SER A 30 -9.55 -6.15 -23.84
C SER A 30 -9.03 -4.74 -23.55
N HIS A 31 -8.60 -4.47 -22.30
CA HIS A 31 -7.94 -3.22 -21.89
C HIS A 31 -6.46 -3.45 -21.53
N ILE A 32 -5.75 -4.28 -22.30
CA ILE A 32 -4.31 -4.06 -22.50
C ILE A 32 -4.22 -2.87 -23.45
N PRO A 33 -3.71 -1.69 -23.03
CA PRO A 33 -3.45 -0.63 -23.97
C PRO A 33 -2.45 -1.15 -25.00
N LYS A 34 -2.82 -1.10 -26.28
CA LYS A 34 -1.77 -1.08 -27.33
C LYS A 34 -0.84 0.06 -26.95
N THR A 35 0.46 -0.21 -26.95
CA THR A 35 1.51 0.70 -26.45
C THR A 35 1.61 1.95 -27.33
N ASN A 36 0.63 2.84 -27.19
CA ASN A 36 0.74 4.23 -27.57
C ASN A 36 1.52 4.92 -26.46
N ASN A 37 2.44 5.81 -26.86
CA ASN A 37 3.23 6.63 -25.96
C ASN A 37 2.36 7.71 -25.29
N ASP A 38 1.49 7.32 -24.35
CA ASP A 38 0.85 8.26 -23.42
C ASP A 38 1.88 8.71 -22.37
N ALA A 39 2.87 9.48 -22.84
CA ALA A 39 3.80 10.27 -22.04
C ALA A 39 3.09 11.46 -21.33
N SER A 40 1.77 11.37 -21.14
CA SER A 40 0.90 12.33 -20.47
C SER A 40 1.11 12.34 -18.93
N TYR A 41 1.71 11.28 -18.38
CA TYR A 41 2.07 11.18 -16.95
C TYR A 41 3.40 11.87 -16.58
N MET A 42 4.01 12.63 -17.49
CA MET A 42 5.18 13.47 -17.17
C MET A 42 4.72 14.78 -16.50
N SER A 43 4.87 14.85 -15.19
CA SER A 43 4.52 16.03 -14.38
C SER A 43 5.28 17.28 -14.85
N ASN A 44 4.55 18.23 -15.43
CA ASN A 44 5.10 19.51 -15.90
C ASN A 44 5.42 20.47 -14.73
N GLU A 45 6.59 20.31 -14.13
CA GLU A 45 7.35 21.41 -13.52
C GLU A 45 8.77 21.40 -14.12
N TYR A 46 8.88 21.83 -15.39
CA TYR A 46 10.16 21.94 -16.09
C TYR A 46 11.02 23.01 -15.41
N ILE A 47 12.05 22.56 -14.67
CA ILE A 47 13.12 23.42 -14.17
C ILE A 47 13.98 23.82 -15.37
N HIS A 48 13.67 24.95 -16.00
CA HIS A 48 14.44 25.49 -17.13
C HIS A 48 15.80 26.10 -16.73
N SER A 49 16.07 26.23 -15.41
CA SER A 49 17.31 26.75 -14.83
C SER A 49 18.24 25.62 -14.38
N SER A 50 19.55 25.89 -14.25
CA SER A 50 20.52 24.85 -13.87
C SER A 50 20.35 24.46 -12.40
N PHE A 51 20.56 23.19 -12.09
CA PHE A 51 20.55 22.66 -10.71
C PHE A 51 21.51 23.40 -9.77
N PHE A 52 22.61 23.91 -10.29
CA PHE A 52 23.62 24.64 -9.52
C PHE A 52 23.22 26.10 -9.25
N ASP A 53 22.14 26.58 -9.88
CA ASP A 53 21.68 27.95 -9.76
C ASP A 53 20.68 28.07 -8.59
N ASP A 54 20.75 29.19 -7.89
CA ASP A 54 19.89 29.58 -6.79
C ASP A 54 19.44 28.49 -5.80
N GLU A 55 18.14 28.33 -5.62
CA GLU A 55 17.56 27.31 -4.75
C GLU A 55 16.94 26.17 -5.57
N ASN A 56 17.40 25.94 -6.80
CA ASN A 56 16.82 24.94 -7.71
C ASN A 56 16.97 23.50 -7.18
N TYR A 57 17.94 23.26 -6.29
CA TYR A 57 18.04 22.02 -5.52
C TYR A 57 16.78 21.73 -4.67
N LEU A 58 15.96 22.73 -4.34
CA LEU A 58 14.72 22.54 -3.59
C LEU A 58 13.71 21.64 -4.32
N SER A 59 13.74 21.54 -5.65
CA SER A 59 12.86 20.62 -6.37
C SER A 59 13.22 19.14 -6.12
N ILE A 60 14.51 18.83 -5.94
CA ILE A 60 14.95 17.50 -5.49
C ILE A 60 14.53 17.25 -4.04
N ILE A 61 14.59 18.28 -3.18
CA ILE A 61 14.09 18.19 -1.80
C ILE A 61 12.57 17.97 -1.76
N LYS A 62 11.78 18.68 -2.59
CA LYS A 62 10.33 18.44 -2.76
C LYS A 62 10.03 17.00 -3.20
N CYS A 63 10.81 16.46 -4.14
CA CYS A 63 10.66 15.10 -4.64
C CYS A 63 10.87 14.06 -3.51
N LEU A 64 11.92 14.21 -2.71
CA LEU A 64 12.19 13.34 -1.55
C LEU A 64 11.07 13.41 -0.48
N ASP A 65 10.56 14.62 -0.20
CA ASP A 65 9.48 14.84 0.77
C ASP A 65 8.16 14.21 0.30
N GLY A 66 7.79 14.47 -0.96
CA GLY A 66 6.57 13.93 -1.57
C GLY A 66 6.55 12.41 -1.71
N GLY A 67 7.71 11.76 -1.69
CA GLY A 67 7.83 10.30 -1.75
C GLY A 67 7.08 9.57 -0.62
N HIS A 68 6.90 10.19 0.54
CA HIS A 68 6.13 9.64 1.66
C HIS A 68 4.62 9.59 1.38
N GLU A 69 4.05 10.67 0.82
CA GLU A 69 2.63 10.68 0.45
C GLU A 69 2.36 9.68 -0.69
N VAL A 70 3.26 9.57 -1.68
CA VAL A 70 3.18 8.49 -2.69
C VAL A 70 3.16 7.09 -2.05
N CYS A 71 3.91 6.87 -0.97
CA CYS A 71 3.88 5.60 -0.23
C CYS A 71 2.56 5.38 0.53
N LYS A 72 1.94 6.44 1.06
CA LYS A 72 0.61 6.38 1.69
C LYS A 72 -0.48 6.09 0.66
N ASP A 73 -0.51 6.81 -0.45
CA ASP A 73 -1.44 6.58 -1.56
C ASP A 73 -1.36 5.13 -2.03
N CYS A 74 -0.15 4.56 -2.03
CA CYS A 74 0.06 3.13 -2.32
C CYS A 74 -0.53 2.19 -1.27
N ILE A 75 -0.41 2.52 0.02
CA ILE A 75 -1.05 1.77 1.10
C ILE A 75 -2.58 1.87 0.99
N GLU A 76 -3.11 3.03 0.64
CA GLU A 76 -4.55 3.31 0.53
C GLU A 76 -5.20 2.52 -0.60
N TYR A 77 -4.72 2.59 -1.86
CA TYR A 77 -5.35 1.82 -2.94
C TYR A 77 -5.25 0.29 -2.73
N MET A 78 -4.18 -0.19 -2.07
CA MET A 78 -4.07 -1.61 -1.73
C MET A 78 -5.08 -2.01 -0.66
N GLN A 79 -5.35 -1.12 0.30
CA GLN A 79 -6.39 -1.31 1.32
C GLN A 79 -7.78 -1.29 0.69
N ASP A 80 -8.10 -0.32 -0.18
CA ASP A 80 -9.37 -0.24 -0.89
C ASP A 80 -9.67 -1.53 -1.68
N TYR A 81 -8.66 -2.07 -2.38
CA TYR A 81 -8.79 -3.35 -3.10
C TYR A 81 -9.08 -4.51 -2.14
N ASN A 82 -8.41 -4.54 -0.98
CA ASN A 82 -8.61 -5.56 0.03
C ASN A 82 -10.00 -5.47 0.70
N ASP A 83 -10.50 -4.27 0.92
CA ASP A 83 -11.80 -4.04 1.55
C ASP A 83 -12.95 -4.41 0.58
N LEU A 84 -12.79 -4.16 -0.73
CA LEU A 84 -13.69 -4.69 -1.78
C LEU A 84 -13.71 -6.23 -1.80
N LEU A 85 -12.57 -6.87 -1.57
CA LEU A 85 -12.47 -8.32 -1.47
C LEU A 85 -13.21 -8.84 -0.22
N GLN A 86 -13.10 -8.15 0.92
CA GLN A 86 -13.83 -8.50 2.14
C GLN A 86 -15.36 -8.35 1.97
N GLU A 87 -15.85 -7.31 1.30
CA GLU A 87 -17.28 -7.17 0.98
C GLU A 87 -17.80 -8.36 0.15
N HIS A 88 -16.98 -8.86 -0.78
CA HIS A 88 -17.32 -10.04 -1.57
C HIS A 88 -17.38 -11.32 -0.73
N ILE A 89 -16.40 -11.53 0.15
CA ILE A 89 -16.35 -12.65 1.12
C ILE A 89 -17.60 -12.66 2.01
N ASP A 90 -17.91 -11.51 2.62
CA ASP A 90 -19.07 -11.34 3.50
C ASP A 90 -20.40 -11.59 2.77
N SER A 91 -20.49 -11.16 1.51
CA SER A 91 -21.65 -11.40 0.64
C SER A 91 -21.85 -12.89 0.34
N LEU A 92 -20.77 -13.62 0.04
CA LEU A 92 -20.81 -15.06 -0.22
C LEU A 92 -21.18 -15.86 1.05
N HIS A 93 -20.57 -15.53 2.19
CA HIS A 93 -20.94 -16.11 3.49
C HIS A 93 -22.41 -15.84 3.84
N SER A 94 -22.88 -14.60 3.66
CA SER A 94 -24.25 -14.18 3.94
C SER A 94 -25.26 -14.89 3.04
N TYR A 95 -24.97 -15.01 1.74
CA TYR A 95 -25.77 -15.80 0.79
C TYR A 95 -25.90 -17.26 1.26
N SER A 96 -24.77 -17.90 1.56
CA SER A 96 -24.73 -19.30 1.97
C SER A 96 -25.52 -19.55 3.26
N LYS A 97 -25.28 -18.74 4.30
CA LYS A 97 -25.98 -18.79 5.59
C LYS A 97 -27.49 -18.61 5.43
N LYS A 98 -27.92 -17.61 4.66
CA LYS A 98 -29.33 -17.29 4.39
C LYS A 98 -30.06 -18.45 3.74
N TRP A 99 -29.52 -19.00 2.65
CA TRP A 99 -30.20 -20.07 1.91
C TRP A 99 -30.13 -21.42 2.62
N LYS A 100 -29.01 -21.76 3.28
CA LYS A 100 -28.90 -22.97 4.11
C LYS A 100 -29.90 -22.95 5.28
N SER A 101 -30.15 -21.79 5.88
CA SER A 101 -31.21 -21.62 6.89
C SER A 101 -32.60 -21.87 6.30
N LYS A 102 -32.91 -21.27 5.14
CA LYS A 102 -34.20 -21.50 4.44
C LYS A 102 -34.42 -22.96 4.06
N LEU A 103 -33.42 -23.67 3.53
CA LEU A 103 -33.53 -25.09 3.18
C LEU A 103 -33.76 -25.97 4.42
N LYS A 104 -33.17 -25.63 5.58
CA LYS A 104 -33.46 -26.31 6.86
C LYS A 104 -34.91 -26.11 7.33
N GLN A 105 -35.50 -24.94 7.08
CA GLN A 105 -36.88 -24.61 7.45
C GLN A 105 -37.94 -25.19 6.51
N GLN A 106 -37.56 -25.65 5.30
CA GLN A 106 -38.50 -26.32 4.40
C GLN A 106 -38.98 -27.66 5.00
N PRO A 107 -40.30 -27.94 4.97
CA PRO A 107 -40.84 -29.22 5.40
C PRO A 107 -40.13 -30.40 4.77
N SER A 108 -39.84 -31.44 5.56
CA SER A 108 -39.30 -32.72 5.08
C SER A 108 -40.18 -33.33 3.97
N ILE A 109 -41.50 -33.17 4.09
CA ILE A 109 -42.51 -33.53 3.10
C ILE A 109 -42.24 -32.94 1.70
N SER A 110 -41.78 -31.68 1.62
CA SER A 110 -41.69 -30.93 0.35
C SER A 110 -40.27 -30.79 -0.20
N SER A 111 -39.28 -31.44 0.41
CA SER A 111 -37.87 -31.27 0.06
C SER A 111 -37.15 -32.63 0.06
N TYR A 112 -37.11 -33.23 -1.12
CA TYR A 112 -36.67 -34.61 -1.43
C TYR A 112 -35.26 -34.94 -0.94
N ASN A 113 -35.00 -36.19 -0.57
CA ASN A 113 -33.78 -36.64 0.11
C ASN A 113 -32.46 -36.22 -0.58
N THR A 114 -32.14 -36.80 -1.73
CA THR A 114 -30.91 -36.53 -2.50
C THR A 114 -30.94 -35.16 -3.17
N THR A 115 -32.11 -34.70 -3.66
CA THR A 115 -32.23 -33.37 -4.27
C THR A 115 -32.04 -32.24 -3.25
N LYS A 116 -32.45 -32.41 -1.97
CA LYS A 116 -32.22 -31.43 -0.90
C LYS A 116 -30.75 -31.42 -0.47
N LEU A 117 -30.07 -32.57 -0.46
CA LEU A 117 -28.61 -32.63 -0.26
C LEU A 117 -27.88 -31.88 -1.38
N ALA A 118 -28.24 -32.13 -2.64
CA ALA A 118 -27.73 -31.39 -3.80
C ALA A 118 -27.96 -29.87 -3.67
N GLN A 119 -29.16 -29.42 -3.30
CA GLN A 119 -29.44 -28.01 -3.02
C GLN A 119 -28.58 -27.46 -1.88
N CYS A 120 -28.39 -28.22 -0.80
CA CYS A 120 -27.58 -27.82 0.35
C CYS A 120 -26.10 -27.68 -0.01
N GLU A 121 -25.56 -28.54 -0.88
CA GLU A 121 -24.20 -28.42 -1.42
C GLU A 121 -24.07 -27.18 -2.30
N THR A 122 -24.97 -26.98 -3.28
CA THR A 122 -24.95 -25.78 -4.14
C THR A 122 -24.96 -24.47 -3.35
N VAL A 123 -25.77 -24.35 -2.28
CA VAL A 123 -25.76 -23.13 -1.44
C VAL A 123 -24.62 -23.09 -0.42
N SER A 124 -23.92 -24.21 -0.17
CA SER A 124 -22.72 -24.24 0.67
C SER A 124 -21.44 -23.93 -0.12
N THR A 125 -21.42 -24.18 -1.42
CA THR A 125 -20.27 -23.93 -2.30
C THR A 125 -19.78 -22.47 -2.29
N PRO A 126 -20.64 -21.43 -2.37
CA PRO A 126 -20.21 -20.04 -2.22
C PRO A 126 -19.44 -19.76 -0.93
N LYS A 127 -19.76 -20.43 0.18
CA LYS A 127 -18.95 -20.31 1.40
C LYS A 127 -17.54 -20.86 1.20
N ARG A 128 -17.37 -22.03 0.56
CA ARG A 128 -16.04 -22.61 0.33
C ARG A 128 -15.17 -21.70 -0.55
N CYS A 129 -15.76 -21.05 -1.56
CA CYS A 129 -15.07 -20.03 -2.36
C CYS A 129 -14.65 -18.82 -1.51
N ALA A 130 -15.51 -18.39 -0.57
CA ALA A 130 -15.19 -17.31 0.37
C ALA A 130 -14.05 -17.70 1.33
N ASP A 131 -14.00 -18.95 1.79
CA ASP A 131 -12.92 -19.47 2.64
C ASP A 131 -11.54 -19.39 1.92
N ILE A 132 -11.49 -19.62 0.59
CA ILE A 132 -10.27 -19.37 -0.23
C ILE A 132 -9.95 -17.89 -0.32
N LEU A 133 -10.94 -17.06 -0.65
CA LEU A 133 -10.76 -15.61 -0.80
C LEU A 133 -10.31 -14.94 0.51
N GLN A 134 -10.68 -15.48 1.67
CA GLN A 134 -10.17 -15.04 2.97
C GLN A 134 -8.64 -15.26 3.06
N THR A 135 -8.13 -16.38 2.57
CA THR A 135 -6.68 -16.65 2.51
C THR A 135 -5.96 -15.63 1.60
N GLN A 136 -6.60 -15.23 0.50
CA GLN A 136 -6.09 -14.18 -0.39
C GLN A 136 -6.08 -12.79 0.28
N HIS A 137 -7.18 -12.42 0.94
CA HIS A 137 -7.31 -11.18 1.72
C HIS A 137 -6.24 -11.08 2.81
N ASP A 138 -6.04 -12.14 3.59
CA ASP A 138 -5.08 -12.16 4.68
C ASP A 138 -3.63 -12.06 4.16
N ALA A 139 -3.35 -12.63 2.97
CA ALA A 139 -2.07 -12.46 2.29
C ALA A 139 -1.83 -11.03 1.79
N ILE A 140 -2.87 -10.35 1.27
CA ILE A 140 -2.81 -8.93 0.88
C ILE A 140 -2.55 -8.05 2.11
N LEU A 141 -3.28 -8.26 3.21
CA LEU A 141 -3.07 -7.53 4.47
C LEU A 141 -1.62 -7.66 4.98
N ASN A 142 -1.01 -8.85 4.86
CA ASN A 142 0.38 -9.06 5.24
C ASN A 142 1.37 -8.24 4.38
N VAL A 143 1.12 -8.12 3.06
CA VAL A 143 1.90 -7.25 2.17
C VAL A 143 1.75 -5.78 2.57
N ILE A 144 0.52 -5.32 2.81
CA ILE A 144 0.22 -3.94 3.24
C ILE A 144 0.90 -3.62 4.58
N ALA A 145 0.80 -4.52 5.57
CA ALA A 145 1.42 -4.35 6.88
C ALA A 145 2.95 -4.30 6.78
N THR A 146 3.56 -5.21 6.00
CA THR A 146 5.01 -5.24 5.76
C THR A 146 5.48 -3.94 5.12
N TYR A 147 4.79 -3.46 4.09
CA TYR A 147 5.14 -2.22 3.41
C TYR A 147 4.97 -1.00 4.33
N ARG A 148 3.88 -0.92 5.11
CA ARG A 148 3.66 0.15 6.11
C ARG A 148 4.82 0.25 7.10
N THR A 149 5.27 -0.88 7.67
CA THR A 149 6.46 -0.90 8.56
C THR A 149 7.75 -0.50 7.85
N GLN A 150 7.92 -0.84 6.58
CA GLN A 150 9.09 -0.44 5.79
C GLN A 150 9.09 1.07 5.46
N VAL A 151 7.92 1.64 5.17
CA VAL A 151 7.70 3.08 4.95
C VAL A 151 7.94 3.86 6.24
N GLU A 152 7.40 3.43 7.38
CA GLU A 152 7.64 4.05 8.71
C GLU A 152 9.14 4.07 9.08
N ARG A 153 9.89 3.03 8.70
CA ARG A 153 11.34 2.96 8.90
C ARG A 153 12.13 3.87 7.95
N MET A 154 11.67 4.02 6.71
CA MET A 154 12.27 4.89 5.70
C MET A 154 12.00 6.38 5.96
N TYR A 155 10.84 6.67 6.57
CA TYR A 155 10.36 8.01 6.91
C TYR A 155 10.15 8.16 8.42
N PRO A 156 11.23 8.09 9.25
CA PRO A 156 11.11 8.22 10.69
C PRO A 156 10.54 9.60 11.05
N ASN A 157 9.45 9.59 11.81
CA ASN A 157 8.76 10.80 12.27
C ASN A 157 9.56 11.53 13.35
N GLU A 158 10.31 12.57 12.97
CA GLU A 158 10.83 13.56 13.91
C GLU A 158 9.87 14.75 14.01
N ARG A 159 9.49 15.12 15.25
CA ARG A 159 8.78 16.38 15.51
C ARG A 159 9.76 17.55 15.47
N ILE A 160 10.06 18.05 14.26
CA ILE A 160 10.85 19.27 14.07
C ILE A 160 9.93 20.49 14.20
N GLY A 161 9.59 20.83 15.46
CA GLY A 161 8.71 21.95 15.79
C GLY A 161 7.23 21.64 15.57
N THR A 162 6.51 22.56 14.89
CA THR A 162 5.07 22.46 14.60
C THR A 162 4.74 21.85 13.24
N THR A 163 5.74 21.53 12.43
CA THR A 163 5.56 20.96 11.09
C THR A 163 6.07 19.52 11.06
N HIS A 164 5.26 18.59 10.56
CA HIS A 164 5.72 17.25 10.24
C HIS A 164 6.64 17.33 9.02
N LYS A 165 7.89 16.92 9.19
CA LYS A 165 8.89 16.85 8.11
C LYS A 165 9.74 15.62 8.28
N HIS A 166 10.17 15.03 7.18
CA HIS A 166 11.02 13.84 7.22
C HIS A 166 12.48 14.21 7.51
N HIS A 167 13.08 13.49 8.46
CA HIS A 167 14.44 13.75 8.94
C HIS A 167 15.46 13.83 7.78
N HIS A 168 15.45 12.85 6.88
CA HIS A 168 16.38 12.78 5.75
C HIS A 168 16.20 13.95 4.77
N THR A 169 14.96 14.39 4.50
CA THR A 169 14.66 15.53 3.63
C THR A 169 15.29 16.83 4.17
N GLU A 170 15.05 17.16 5.43
CA GLU A 170 15.60 18.39 6.02
C GLU A 170 17.11 18.29 6.25
N ALA A 171 17.66 17.10 6.51
CA ALA A 171 19.10 16.87 6.54
C ALA A 171 19.76 17.21 5.18
N MET A 172 19.23 16.69 4.07
CA MET A 172 19.75 16.99 2.72
C MET A 172 19.60 18.48 2.38
N LYS A 173 18.48 19.10 2.75
CA LYS A 173 18.24 20.53 2.55
C LYS A 173 19.25 21.41 3.30
N ASN A 174 19.58 21.05 4.54
CA ASN A 174 20.57 21.77 5.33
C ASN A 174 21.97 21.61 4.72
N LEU A 175 22.34 20.41 4.27
CA LEU A 175 23.61 20.19 3.56
C LEU A 175 23.75 21.07 2.30
N PHE A 176 22.68 21.24 1.51
CA PHE A 176 22.71 22.15 0.35
C PHE A 176 22.89 23.62 0.76
N LYS A 177 22.17 24.07 1.80
CA LYS A 177 22.33 25.44 2.34
C LYS A 177 23.76 25.69 2.83
N ASP A 178 24.32 24.76 3.58
CA ASP A 178 25.67 24.86 4.13
C ASP A 178 26.71 24.87 2.99
N ALA A 179 26.56 24.00 1.99
CA ALA A 179 27.42 23.94 0.82
C ALA A 179 27.40 25.25 0.01
N ARG A 180 26.25 25.92 -0.11
CA ARG A 180 26.10 27.19 -0.84
C ARG A 180 26.43 28.44 -0.01
N SER A 181 26.53 28.32 1.32
CA SER A 181 26.63 29.46 2.25
C SER A 181 27.80 30.44 1.96
N ALA A 182 28.93 29.96 1.45
CA ALA A 182 30.06 30.78 1.05
C ALA A 182 29.79 31.59 -0.23
N LEU A 183 29.21 30.95 -1.26
CA LEU A 183 28.79 31.61 -2.49
C LEU A 183 27.77 32.72 -2.24
N CYS A 184 26.79 32.50 -1.36
CA CYS A 184 25.81 33.52 -1.01
C CYS A 184 26.49 34.78 -0.43
N LYS A 185 27.49 34.61 0.44
CA LYS A 185 28.26 35.73 1.01
C LYS A 185 29.06 36.49 -0.05
N LEU A 186 29.72 35.78 -0.97
CA LEU A 186 30.48 36.38 -2.07
C LEU A 186 29.56 37.11 -3.05
N SER A 187 28.41 36.52 -3.40
CA SER A 187 27.39 37.14 -4.26
C SER A 187 26.87 38.46 -3.66
N SER A 188 26.46 38.46 -2.38
CA SER A 188 26.02 39.68 -1.68
C SER A 188 27.13 40.71 -1.48
N LYS A 189 28.42 40.32 -1.48
CA LYS A 189 29.54 41.27 -1.51
C LYS A 189 29.68 41.89 -2.90
N LEU A 190 29.64 41.08 -3.96
CA LEU A 190 29.75 41.52 -5.35
C LEU A 190 28.61 42.47 -5.74
N GLU A 191 27.38 42.21 -5.29
CA GLU A 191 26.22 43.08 -5.50
C GLU A 191 26.43 44.47 -4.87
N LYS A 192 26.87 44.52 -3.60
CA LYS A 192 27.23 45.77 -2.91
C LYS A 192 28.36 46.53 -3.59
N LEU A 193 29.35 45.82 -4.16
CA LEU A 193 30.43 46.46 -4.90
C LEU A 193 29.95 47.05 -6.22
N ARG A 194 29.05 46.38 -6.96
CA ARG A 194 28.42 46.94 -8.18
C ARG A 194 27.58 48.19 -7.90
N GLU A 195 26.87 48.23 -6.77
CA GLU A 195 26.22 49.47 -6.33
C GLU A 195 27.22 50.60 -6.07
N GLN A 196 28.37 50.28 -5.46
CA GLN A 196 29.42 51.27 -5.18
C GLN A 196 30.12 51.73 -6.46
N GLU A 197 30.38 50.83 -7.41
CA GLU A 197 30.89 51.12 -8.75
C GLU A 197 29.96 52.08 -9.48
N THR A 198 28.66 51.80 -9.50
CA THR A 198 27.65 52.68 -10.11
C THR A 198 27.64 54.07 -9.47
N LYS A 199 27.73 54.15 -8.14
CA LYS A 199 27.82 55.43 -7.40
C LYS A 199 29.13 56.18 -7.69
N ALA A 200 30.26 55.46 -7.82
CA ALA A 200 31.56 56.03 -8.14
C ALA A 200 31.62 56.54 -9.59
N HIS A 201 31.09 55.78 -10.56
CA HIS A 201 30.98 56.17 -11.95
C HIS A 201 30.17 57.46 -12.13
N ASN A 202 29.01 57.57 -11.46
CA ASN A 202 28.21 58.80 -11.47
C ASN A 202 28.96 59.98 -10.84
N ALA A 203 29.61 59.78 -9.68
CA ALA A 203 30.39 60.83 -9.03
C ALA A 203 31.63 61.28 -9.84
N LEU A 204 32.21 60.38 -10.66
CA LEU A 204 33.26 60.71 -11.61
C LEU A 204 32.69 61.51 -12.80
N HIS A 205 31.53 61.11 -13.34
CA HIS A 205 30.85 61.86 -14.40
C HIS A 205 30.52 63.30 -13.98
N ASP A 206 29.98 63.48 -12.77
CA ASP A 206 29.72 64.81 -12.20
C ASP A 206 31.00 65.63 -12.03
N ALA A 207 32.10 65.00 -11.57
CA ALA A 207 33.39 65.65 -11.41
C ALA A 207 34.00 66.07 -12.77
N ASN A 208 33.85 65.24 -13.81
CA ASN A 208 34.30 65.55 -15.17
C ASN A 208 33.57 66.78 -15.73
N ILE A 209 32.24 66.81 -15.61
CA ILE A 209 31.40 67.96 -16.01
C ILE A 209 31.82 69.21 -15.23
N GLN A 210 32.07 69.10 -13.93
CA GLN A 210 32.56 70.23 -13.12
C GLN A 210 33.93 70.73 -13.59
N CYS A 211 34.84 69.82 -13.92
CA CYS A 211 36.18 70.14 -14.42
C CYS A 211 36.16 70.83 -15.79
N GLU A 212 35.31 70.35 -16.70
CA GLU A 212 35.11 70.92 -18.03
C GLU A 212 34.52 72.34 -17.93
N ASN A 213 33.41 72.49 -17.19
CA ASN A 213 32.77 73.79 -16.97
C ASN A 213 33.72 74.83 -16.35
N LEU A 214 34.51 74.45 -15.34
CA LEU A 214 35.50 75.34 -14.72
C LEU A 214 36.70 75.65 -15.63
N SER A 215 37.00 74.78 -16.61
CA SER A 215 38.06 75.03 -17.59
C SER A 215 37.60 75.94 -18.74
N LEU A 216 36.29 76.01 -18.99
CA LEU A 216 35.66 76.88 -19.97
C LEU A 216 35.26 78.27 -19.41
N ASP A 217 35.17 78.43 -18.09
CA ASP A 217 34.90 79.71 -17.42
C ASP A 217 36.15 80.63 -17.39
N PRO A 218 36.18 81.74 -18.16
CA PRO A 218 37.32 82.65 -18.18
C PRO A 218 37.50 83.45 -16.87
N THR A 219 36.55 83.38 -15.93
CA THR A 219 36.63 84.01 -14.61
C THR A 219 37.11 83.05 -13.51
N ALA A 220 37.25 81.76 -13.82
CA ALA A 220 37.71 80.75 -12.86
C ALA A 220 39.20 80.96 -12.51
N SER A 221 39.51 80.91 -11.20
CA SER A 221 40.90 81.00 -10.75
C SER A 221 41.65 79.69 -11.00
N LYS A 222 42.95 79.77 -11.32
CA LYS A 222 43.82 78.60 -11.51
C LYS A 222 43.76 77.61 -10.35
N ILE A 223 43.58 78.10 -9.11
CA ILE A 223 43.43 77.29 -7.91
C ILE A 223 42.12 76.47 -7.94
N LYS A 224 40.99 77.07 -8.37
CA LYS A 224 39.70 76.34 -8.51
C LYS A 224 39.81 75.23 -9.56
N ILE A 225 40.45 75.51 -10.70
CA ILE A 225 40.66 74.53 -11.78
C ILE A 225 41.56 73.38 -11.30
N SER A 226 42.65 73.68 -10.57
CA SER A 226 43.53 72.65 -9.99
C SER A 226 42.77 71.78 -8.99
N ASN A 227 42.02 72.37 -8.05
CA ASN A 227 41.25 71.64 -7.06
C ASN A 227 40.17 70.74 -7.69
N ALA A 228 39.58 71.15 -8.82
CA ALA A 228 38.63 70.33 -9.57
C ALA A 228 39.32 69.10 -10.18
N LYS A 229 40.50 69.27 -10.79
CA LYS A 229 41.31 68.17 -11.37
C LYS A 229 41.77 67.18 -10.30
N ASP A 230 42.21 67.69 -9.14
CA ASP A 230 42.55 66.86 -7.98
C ASP A 230 41.33 66.08 -7.45
N ASN A 231 40.12 66.63 -7.53
CA ASN A 231 38.90 65.93 -7.17
C ASN A 231 38.52 64.88 -8.21
N GLN A 232 38.65 65.18 -9.52
CA GLN A 232 38.45 64.22 -10.60
C GLN A 232 39.37 62.99 -10.43
N SER A 233 40.69 63.20 -10.32
CA SER A 233 41.67 62.11 -10.15
C SER A 233 41.36 61.24 -8.93
N LYS A 234 40.92 61.83 -7.80
CA LYS A 234 40.47 61.06 -6.62
C LYS A 234 39.18 60.26 -6.82
N ARG A 235 38.35 60.58 -7.83
CA ARG A 235 37.19 59.76 -8.23
C ARG A 235 37.61 58.64 -9.16
N GLU A 236 38.57 58.90 -10.06
CA GLU A 236 39.17 57.89 -10.95
C GLU A 236 39.88 56.81 -10.10
N ASP A 237 40.82 57.20 -9.23
CA ASP A 237 41.53 56.28 -8.32
C ASP A 237 40.58 55.36 -7.52
N LYS A 238 39.45 55.92 -7.07
CA LYS A 238 38.44 55.20 -6.30
C LYS A 238 37.60 54.25 -7.17
N LEU A 239 37.31 54.61 -8.41
CA LEU A 239 36.63 53.70 -9.35
C LEU A 239 37.54 52.50 -9.66
N ASP A 240 38.82 52.75 -9.94
CA ASP A 240 39.84 51.72 -10.18
C ASP A 240 40.07 50.82 -8.96
N GLU A 241 40.00 51.35 -7.73
CA GLU A 241 40.01 50.56 -6.49
C GLU A 241 38.80 49.60 -6.42
N ILE A 242 37.58 50.11 -6.63
CA ILE A 242 36.36 49.29 -6.60
C ILE A 242 36.37 48.22 -7.71
N GLN A 243 36.83 48.56 -8.92
CA GLN A 243 36.91 47.62 -10.02
C GLN A 243 37.89 46.48 -9.76
N ARG A 244 39.06 46.76 -9.18
CA ARG A 244 40.01 45.72 -8.73
C ARG A 244 39.41 44.83 -7.64
N GLU A 245 38.66 45.38 -6.69
CA GLU A 245 37.98 44.55 -5.68
C GLU A 245 36.88 43.68 -6.31
N ILE A 246 36.14 44.19 -7.29
CA ILE A 246 35.14 43.43 -8.06
C ILE A 246 35.80 42.26 -8.82
N GLU A 247 36.95 42.48 -9.45
CA GLU A 247 37.69 41.42 -10.14
C GLU A 247 38.21 40.34 -9.18
N GLN A 248 38.77 40.75 -8.03
CA GLN A 248 39.17 39.81 -6.99
C GLN A 248 37.98 38.96 -6.50
N ILE A 249 36.84 39.58 -6.18
CA ILE A 249 35.66 38.86 -5.70
C ILE A 249 35.03 37.96 -6.77
N LYS A 250 35.11 38.33 -8.07
CA LYS A 250 34.75 37.41 -9.17
C LYS A 250 35.65 36.19 -9.22
N ALA A 251 36.96 36.35 -9.02
CA ALA A 251 37.91 35.23 -9.00
C ALA A 251 37.66 34.29 -7.80
N GLU A 252 37.49 34.85 -6.59
CA GLU A 252 37.11 34.10 -5.38
C GLU A 252 35.78 33.37 -5.54
N TYR A 253 34.77 34.02 -6.15
CA TYR A 253 33.47 33.42 -6.44
C TYR A 253 33.59 32.22 -7.38
N ASN A 254 34.33 32.35 -8.49
CA ASN A 254 34.51 31.25 -9.45
C ASN A 254 35.21 30.05 -8.82
N GLN A 255 36.20 30.28 -7.94
CA GLN A 255 36.89 29.20 -7.22
C GLN A 255 35.95 28.48 -6.23
N GLU A 256 35.17 29.21 -5.43
CA GLU A 256 34.21 28.58 -4.52
C GLU A 256 33.01 27.97 -5.27
N TYR A 257 32.72 28.39 -6.50
CA TYR A 257 31.66 27.82 -7.32
C TYR A 257 31.99 26.38 -7.73
N GLU A 258 33.23 26.09 -8.13
CA GLU A 258 33.66 24.71 -8.40
C GLU A 258 33.67 23.84 -7.12
N ASN A 259 34.04 24.41 -5.98
CA ASN A 259 33.93 23.75 -4.67
C ASN A 259 32.46 23.40 -4.33
N TYR A 260 31.55 24.34 -4.57
CA TYR A 260 30.11 24.13 -4.43
C TYR A 260 29.58 23.06 -5.38
N ARG A 261 29.97 23.06 -6.67
CA ARG A 261 29.54 22.03 -7.64
C ARG A 261 29.89 20.62 -7.14
N MET A 262 31.12 20.41 -6.66
CA MET A 262 31.54 19.13 -6.08
C MET A 262 30.72 18.74 -4.84
N LYS A 263 30.51 19.66 -3.89
CA LYS A 263 29.68 19.43 -2.69
C LYS A 263 28.23 19.11 -3.07
N ALA A 264 27.63 19.90 -3.96
CA ALA A 264 26.25 19.75 -4.41
C ALA A 264 26.02 18.42 -5.12
N MET A 265 26.96 17.97 -5.97
CA MET A 265 26.89 16.65 -6.59
C MET A 265 27.00 15.51 -5.56
N ASN A 266 27.87 15.63 -4.55
CA ASN A 266 27.96 14.63 -3.47
C ASN A 266 26.64 14.52 -2.67
N ILE A 267 25.96 15.64 -2.41
CA ILE A 267 24.66 15.66 -1.75
C ILE A 267 23.58 15.09 -2.68
N TYR A 268 23.60 15.44 -3.98
CA TYR A 268 22.68 14.91 -4.97
C TYR A 268 22.75 13.39 -5.12
N GLU A 269 23.95 12.79 -5.10
CA GLU A 269 24.08 11.32 -5.12
C GLU A 269 23.52 10.65 -3.86
N LYS A 270 23.55 11.32 -2.69
CA LYS A 270 22.83 10.83 -1.49
C LYS A 270 21.32 10.92 -1.68
N CYS A 271 20.80 12.01 -2.25
CA CYS A 271 19.39 12.12 -2.62
C CYS A 271 18.97 11.00 -3.58
N ARG A 272 19.78 10.71 -4.62
CA ARG A 272 19.54 9.61 -5.56
C ARG A 272 19.56 8.24 -4.89
N THR A 273 20.42 8.04 -3.89
CA THR A 273 20.49 6.78 -3.14
C THR A 273 19.21 6.55 -2.33
N LEU A 274 18.75 7.58 -1.59
CA LEU A 274 17.49 7.54 -0.84
C LEU A 274 16.28 7.28 -1.75
N GLU A 275 16.20 8.00 -2.89
CA GLU A 275 15.10 7.82 -3.84
C GLU A 275 15.15 6.44 -4.53
N LYS A 276 16.35 5.91 -4.81
CA LYS A 276 16.49 4.53 -5.31
C LYS A 276 15.97 3.51 -4.30
N GLU A 277 16.34 3.62 -3.02
CA GLU A 277 15.83 2.72 -1.97
C GLU A 277 14.29 2.74 -1.89
N ARG A 278 13.67 3.92 -2.05
CA ARG A 278 12.22 4.07 -2.12
C ARG A 278 11.60 3.41 -3.36
N LEU A 279 12.20 3.61 -4.53
CA LEU A 279 11.73 3.06 -5.80
C LEU A 279 11.85 1.52 -5.85
N ASP A 280 12.99 0.98 -5.40
CA ASP A 280 13.22 -0.46 -5.31
C ASP A 280 12.20 -1.11 -4.34
N LEU A 281 11.98 -0.50 -3.17
CA LEU A 281 10.98 -0.93 -2.19
C LEU A 281 9.55 -0.91 -2.74
N LEU A 282 9.17 0.15 -3.46
CA LEU A 282 7.85 0.28 -4.09
C LEU A 282 7.67 -0.78 -5.19
N GLY A 283 8.68 -0.98 -6.04
CA GLY A 283 8.67 -2.00 -7.10
C GLY A 283 8.53 -3.42 -6.55
N GLU A 284 9.30 -3.76 -5.50
CA GLU A 284 9.16 -5.04 -4.80
C GLU A 284 7.77 -5.24 -4.20
N THR A 285 7.22 -4.21 -3.55
CA THR A 285 5.89 -4.24 -2.93
C THR A 285 4.80 -4.45 -3.97
N LEU A 286 4.85 -3.72 -5.10
CA LEU A 286 3.94 -3.89 -6.22
C LEU A 286 3.97 -5.33 -6.77
N ILE A 287 5.16 -5.92 -6.92
CA ILE A 287 5.30 -7.32 -7.37
C ILE A 287 4.69 -8.28 -6.35
N LYS A 288 4.95 -8.08 -5.04
CA LYS A 288 4.38 -8.92 -3.96
C LYS A 288 2.85 -8.81 -3.91
N PHE A 289 2.30 -7.60 -3.98
CA PHE A 289 0.87 -7.35 -4.04
C PHE A 289 0.23 -8.01 -5.26
N ASN A 290 0.76 -7.81 -6.47
CA ASN A 290 0.20 -8.41 -7.68
C ASN A 290 0.24 -9.95 -7.64
N LYS A 291 1.29 -10.55 -7.07
CA LYS A 291 1.38 -12.00 -6.87
C LYS A 291 0.27 -12.57 -5.99
N VAL A 292 -0.20 -11.84 -4.98
CA VAL A 292 -1.31 -12.29 -4.10
C VAL A 292 -2.68 -11.84 -4.61
N ALA A 293 -2.84 -10.59 -5.02
CA ALA A 293 -4.10 -10.03 -5.51
C ALA A 293 -4.59 -10.66 -6.83
N PHE A 294 -3.67 -11.11 -7.69
CA PHE A 294 -4.01 -11.65 -9.01
C PHE A 294 -3.44 -13.05 -9.25
N SER A 295 -3.20 -13.84 -8.19
CA SER A 295 -2.72 -15.22 -8.32
C SER A 295 -3.69 -16.09 -9.13
N SER A 296 -3.16 -16.91 -10.04
CA SER A 296 -3.90 -17.98 -10.71
C SER A 296 -4.24 -19.15 -9.79
N GLU A 297 -3.59 -19.25 -8.63
CA GLU A 297 -3.76 -20.33 -7.64
C GLU A 297 -5.17 -20.32 -7.04
N TYR A 298 -5.59 -19.20 -6.43
CA TYR A 298 -6.95 -19.02 -5.89
C TYR A 298 -8.05 -19.28 -6.92
N LEU A 299 -7.81 -18.88 -8.17
CA LEU A 299 -8.71 -19.15 -9.29
C LEU A 299 -8.81 -20.65 -9.62
N THR A 300 -7.69 -21.38 -9.50
CA THR A 300 -7.63 -22.83 -9.76
C THR A 300 -8.35 -23.59 -8.65
N GLU A 301 -8.08 -23.27 -7.38
CA GLU A 301 -8.80 -23.84 -6.24
C GLU A 301 -10.32 -23.58 -6.31
N GLN A 302 -10.73 -22.38 -6.72
CA GLN A 302 -12.15 -22.08 -6.97
C GLN A 302 -12.75 -22.94 -8.09
N HIS A 303 -11.99 -23.21 -9.15
CA HIS A 303 -12.44 -24.08 -10.24
C HIS A 303 -12.60 -25.53 -9.77
N GLU A 304 -11.65 -26.04 -8.97
CA GLU A 304 -11.73 -27.38 -8.35
C GLU A 304 -12.96 -27.53 -7.44
N ILE A 305 -13.31 -26.49 -6.67
CA ILE A 305 -14.56 -26.44 -5.91
C ILE A 305 -15.79 -26.59 -6.82
N TYR A 306 -15.82 -25.92 -7.98
CA TYR A 306 -16.94 -26.01 -8.91
C TYR A 306 -17.02 -27.37 -9.60
N GLU A 307 -15.90 -27.95 -10.04
CA GLU A 307 -15.87 -29.30 -10.60
C GLU A 307 -16.28 -30.35 -9.56
N GLY A 308 -15.77 -30.24 -8.33
CA GLY A 308 -16.19 -31.08 -7.20
C GLY A 308 -17.69 -31.00 -6.91
N LEU A 309 -18.28 -29.79 -6.94
CA LEU A 309 -19.74 -29.63 -6.85
C LEU A 309 -20.44 -30.31 -8.03
N MET A 310 -20.01 -30.07 -9.27
CA MET A 310 -20.66 -30.64 -10.45
C MET A 310 -20.60 -32.17 -10.48
N LEU A 311 -19.50 -32.77 -10.05
CA LEU A 311 -19.32 -34.20 -9.94
C LEU A 311 -20.25 -34.77 -8.85
N LYS A 312 -20.30 -34.13 -7.67
CA LYS A 312 -21.21 -34.50 -6.57
C LYS A 312 -22.69 -34.43 -6.98
N LEU A 313 -23.09 -33.35 -7.68
CA LEU A 313 -24.45 -33.18 -8.20
C LEU A 313 -24.84 -34.23 -9.27
N LYS A 314 -23.89 -34.69 -10.09
CA LYS A 314 -24.11 -35.74 -11.09
C LYS A 314 -24.26 -37.13 -10.45
N VAL A 315 -23.49 -37.44 -9.41
CA VAL A 315 -23.43 -38.77 -8.78
C VAL A 315 -24.49 -38.97 -7.70
N GLU A 316 -24.74 -37.97 -6.85
CA GLU A 316 -25.59 -38.14 -5.67
C GLU A 316 -27.09 -37.92 -5.94
N ARG A 317 -27.44 -37.12 -6.96
CA ARG A 317 -28.84 -36.76 -7.26
C ARG A 317 -29.57 -37.89 -7.98
N ASP A 318 -30.48 -38.54 -7.27
CA ASP A 318 -31.22 -39.71 -7.75
C ASP A 318 -32.73 -39.54 -7.46
N SER A 319 -33.49 -39.24 -8.51
CA SER A 319 -34.95 -39.05 -8.41
C SER A 319 -35.69 -40.33 -8.02
N LEU A 320 -35.16 -41.52 -8.31
CA LEU A 320 -35.80 -42.78 -7.93
C LEU A 320 -35.60 -43.05 -6.42
N LYS A 321 -34.41 -42.76 -5.87
CA LYS A 321 -34.21 -42.77 -4.40
C LYS A 321 -35.12 -41.77 -3.69
N ASP A 322 -35.34 -40.60 -4.28
CA ASP A 322 -36.23 -39.57 -3.74
C ASP A 322 -37.71 -40.01 -3.73
N LEU A 323 -38.19 -40.62 -4.82
CA LEU A 323 -39.55 -41.18 -4.91
C LEU A 323 -39.75 -42.40 -3.98
N ASN A 324 -38.76 -43.29 -3.87
CA ASN A 324 -38.80 -44.43 -2.96
C ASN A 324 -38.80 -43.97 -1.49
N PHE A 325 -38.03 -42.93 -1.16
CA PHE A 325 -38.07 -42.31 0.15
C PHE A 325 -39.46 -41.74 0.48
N TRP A 326 -40.13 -41.09 -0.48
CA TRP A 326 -41.52 -40.66 -0.33
C TRP A 326 -42.48 -41.83 -0.07
N ALA A 327 -42.50 -42.85 -0.93
CA ALA A 327 -43.42 -43.96 -0.80
C ALA A 327 -43.28 -44.70 0.54
N LYS A 328 -42.04 -44.84 1.03
CA LYS A 328 -41.74 -45.34 2.38
C LYS A 328 -42.23 -44.39 3.49
N THR A 329 -41.97 -43.09 3.36
CA THR A 329 -42.36 -42.08 4.37
C THR A 329 -43.88 -41.98 4.56
N TYR A 330 -44.65 -42.25 3.50
CA TYR A 330 -46.11 -42.20 3.51
C TYR A 330 -46.78 -43.58 3.58
N HIS A 331 -46.02 -44.66 3.84
CA HIS A 331 -46.55 -46.01 4.00
C HIS A 331 -47.36 -46.53 2.78
N VAL A 332 -47.09 -46.01 1.57
CA VAL A 332 -47.86 -46.30 0.34
C VAL A 332 -47.78 -47.78 -0.06
N TYR A 333 -46.70 -48.46 0.32
CA TYR A 333 -46.46 -49.87 0.05
C TYR A 333 -46.45 -50.73 1.33
N ASP A 334 -46.90 -50.21 2.48
CA ASP A 334 -46.95 -51.01 3.71
C ASP A 334 -48.08 -52.04 3.65
N SER A 335 -47.68 -53.30 3.84
CA SER A 335 -48.51 -54.47 3.58
C SER A 335 -49.45 -54.79 4.77
N THR A 336 -50.48 -53.97 4.96
CA THR A 336 -51.68 -54.36 5.73
C THR A 336 -52.97 -53.99 5.02
N THR A 337 -53.15 -54.48 3.80
CA THR A 337 -54.50 -54.85 3.32
C THR A 337 -54.94 -56.11 4.07
N SER A 338 -55.19 -55.99 5.37
CA SER A 338 -55.93 -57.01 6.12
C SER A 338 -57.38 -56.91 5.69
N LEU A 339 -57.68 -57.61 4.60
CA LEU A 339 -59.04 -57.73 4.07
C LEU A 339 -59.90 -58.37 5.16
N SER A 340 -60.84 -57.61 5.72
CA SER A 340 -61.72 -58.08 6.78
C SER A 340 -62.78 -59.04 6.21
N SER A 341 -62.39 -60.28 5.93
CA SER A 341 -63.29 -61.37 5.58
C SER A 341 -63.90 -61.97 6.85
N GLU A 342 -65.13 -61.53 7.13
CA GLU A 342 -66.22 -62.32 7.72
C GLU A 342 -65.96 -63.07 9.04
N THR A 343 -66.54 -62.53 10.11
CA THR A 343 -66.94 -63.30 11.28
C THR A 343 -67.91 -64.42 10.90
N ASN A 344 -67.52 -65.67 11.12
CA ASN A 344 -68.45 -66.77 11.39
C ASN A 344 -67.88 -67.64 12.52
N HIS A 345 -68.56 -67.64 13.67
CA HIS A 345 -68.36 -68.66 14.69
C HIS A 345 -69.00 -69.97 14.22
N ASN A 346 -68.26 -71.08 14.26
CA ASN A 346 -68.81 -72.30 14.86
C ASN A 346 -67.73 -73.27 15.36
N GLU A 347 -68.14 -74.18 16.24
CA GLU A 347 -67.26 -74.89 17.18
C GLU A 347 -66.68 -76.23 16.71
N SER A 348 -65.51 -76.56 17.28
CA SER A 348 -65.06 -77.88 17.79
C SER A 348 -65.10 -79.16 16.92
N ILE A 349 -63.95 -79.85 16.80
CA ILE A 349 -63.63 -81.16 17.44
C ILE A 349 -62.31 -81.78 16.90
N SER A 350 -61.46 -82.31 17.81
CA SER A 350 -60.36 -83.30 17.60
C SER A 350 -59.16 -82.96 16.69
N SER A 351 -57.97 -83.57 16.85
CA SER A 351 -57.32 -84.29 17.98
C SER A 351 -55.87 -84.64 17.61
N GLN A 352 -54.89 -84.32 18.47
CA GLN A 352 -53.54 -84.95 18.61
C GLN A 352 -52.62 -84.97 17.34
N THR A 353 -51.29 -85.05 17.35
CA THR A 353 -50.25 -85.49 18.32
C THR A 353 -48.93 -84.69 18.14
N ALA A 354 -48.06 -84.69 19.16
CA ALA A 354 -46.56 -84.84 19.15
C ALA A 354 -45.71 -84.43 17.89
N THR A 355 -44.49 -83.88 17.97
CA THR A 355 -43.49 -83.63 19.04
C THR A 355 -42.29 -82.88 18.44
N THR A 356 -41.57 -82.02 19.18
CA THR A 356 -40.08 -82.04 19.36
C THR A 356 -39.57 -80.87 20.22
N PRO A 357 -38.36 -80.96 20.84
CA PRO A 357 -37.90 -80.03 21.88
C PRO A 357 -36.84 -78.99 21.47
N LYS A 358 -36.52 -78.11 22.44
CA LYS A 358 -35.49 -77.05 22.47
C LYS A 358 -34.07 -77.54 22.15
N THR A 359 -33.18 -76.60 21.80
CA THR A 359 -31.82 -76.28 22.38
C THR A 359 -30.94 -75.63 21.29
N THR A 360 -30.66 -74.32 21.28
CA THR A 360 -29.63 -73.54 22.04
C THR A 360 -28.15 -73.89 21.77
N LYS A 361 -27.42 -72.98 21.09
CA LYS A 361 -25.99 -72.56 21.27
C LYS A 361 -25.61 -71.67 20.05
N SER A 362 -24.91 -70.53 20.11
CA SER A 362 -23.85 -69.96 20.98
C SER A 362 -22.43 -70.13 20.42
N TYR A 363 -21.56 -69.13 20.69
CA TYR A 363 -20.16 -68.92 20.25
C TYR A 363 -20.02 -68.43 18.80
N LYS A 364 -19.46 -67.25 18.46
CA LYS A 364 -18.64 -66.21 19.14
C LYS A 364 -17.12 -66.49 19.23
N ASN A 365 -16.35 -65.41 19.04
CA ASN A 365 -14.89 -65.19 19.17
C ASN A 365 -14.02 -65.59 17.94
N GLU A 366 -13.32 -64.66 17.26
CA GLU A 366 -11.96 -64.07 17.53
C GLU A 366 -10.89 -64.79 16.64
N THR A 367 -9.74 -64.26 16.18
CA THR A 367 -9.07 -62.93 16.16
C THR A 367 -7.94 -63.00 15.08
N GLU A 368 -7.07 -61.98 14.97
CA GLU A 368 -5.79 -61.88 14.24
C GLU A 368 -5.90 -61.29 12.81
N SER A 369 -5.31 -60.13 12.47
CA SER A 369 -3.95 -59.55 12.65
C SER A 369 -2.92 -60.04 11.63
N SER A 370 -2.42 -59.12 10.80
CA SER A 370 -1.04 -59.13 10.27
C SER A 370 -0.63 -57.76 9.74
N THR A 371 0.65 -57.43 9.93
CA THR A 371 1.32 -56.15 9.62
C THR A 371 2.49 -56.43 8.69
N ILE A 372 2.86 -55.49 7.80
CA ILE A 372 4.16 -55.32 7.07
C ILE A 372 3.90 -54.21 6.01
N LYS A 373 4.81 -53.33 5.59
CA LYS A 373 5.99 -52.62 6.13
C LYS A 373 6.46 -51.67 4.99
N GLU A 374 7.40 -50.77 5.25
CA GLU A 374 7.82 -49.72 4.30
C GLU A 374 8.67 -50.20 3.12
N GLU A 375 8.77 -49.37 2.08
CA GLU A 375 10.02 -49.24 1.32
C GLU A 375 10.28 -47.76 0.93
N ASN A 376 11.56 -47.41 0.81
CA ASN A 376 12.11 -46.05 0.77
C ASN A 376 13.11 -45.96 -0.38
N ILE A 377 13.06 -44.91 -1.21
CA ILE A 377 14.09 -44.66 -2.23
C ILE A 377 14.47 -43.17 -2.23
N GLN A 378 15.77 -42.95 -2.06
CA GLN A 378 16.46 -41.67 -2.14
C GLN A 378 17.80 -41.95 -2.84
N GLU A 379 18.12 -41.25 -3.93
CA GLU A 379 19.43 -41.32 -4.58
C GLU A 379 19.81 -39.94 -5.17
N SER A 380 21.11 -39.69 -5.32
CA SER A 380 21.72 -38.36 -5.46
C SER A 380 23.11 -38.43 -6.14
N VAL A 381 23.86 -37.30 -6.19
CA VAL A 381 25.26 -37.16 -6.69
C VAL A 381 25.33 -37.06 -8.24
N ALA A 382 26.17 -36.28 -8.96
CA ALA A 382 27.35 -35.41 -8.72
C ALA A 382 27.35 -34.26 -9.79
N GLU A 383 28.32 -33.33 -9.98
CA GLU A 383 29.26 -32.50 -9.17
C GLU A 383 30.02 -31.53 -10.14
N GLY A 384 30.85 -30.58 -9.65
CA GLY A 384 31.70 -29.64 -10.44
C GLY A 384 31.37 -28.15 -10.18
N GLU A 385 32.00 -27.45 -9.24
CA GLU A 385 33.41 -26.97 -9.13
C GLU A 385 33.78 -25.79 -10.07
N GLU A 386 34.00 -24.61 -9.48
CA GLU A 386 35.31 -23.91 -9.53
C GLU A 386 35.40 -22.80 -8.45
N GLU A 387 36.63 -22.46 -8.03
CA GLU A 387 36.95 -21.47 -6.97
C GLU A 387 37.03 -20.03 -7.54
N GLU A 388 37.14 -18.93 -6.77
CA GLU A 388 38.42 -18.45 -6.20
C GLU A 388 38.22 -17.43 -5.03
N GLN A 389 39.33 -17.05 -4.40
CA GLN A 389 39.46 -16.41 -3.09
C GLN A 389 39.38 -14.85 -3.16
N SER A 390 39.15 -14.06 -2.10
CA SER A 390 40.16 -13.82 -1.06
C SER A 390 39.74 -12.88 0.11
N GLN A 391 40.28 -13.23 1.29
CA GLN A 391 40.77 -12.46 2.47
C GLN A 391 40.81 -10.90 2.39
N ALA A 392 40.81 -10.09 3.46
CA ALA A 392 40.61 -10.14 4.93
C ALA A 392 40.42 -8.64 5.39
N ASN A 393 40.21 -8.19 6.64
CA ASN A 393 40.86 -8.51 7.92
C ASN A 393 40.33 -7.57 9.05
N ARG A 394 40.36 -7.99 10.33
CA ARG A 394 40.50 -7.14 11.55
C ARG A 394 39.42 -6.08 11.92
N THR A 395 39.13 -5.70 13.19
CA THR A 395 39.68 -6.07 14.51
C THR A 395 38.60 -5.98 15.62
N THR A 396 38.78 -6.71 16.72
CA THR A 396 38.04 -6.57 17.99
C THR A 396 38.40 -5.31 18.78
N SER A 397 37.44 -4.74 19.54
CA SER A 397 37.74 -3.92 20.74
C SER A 397 36.54 -3.80 21.68
N THR A 398 36.68 -4.36 22.88
CA THR A 398 35.78 -4.14 24.03
C THR A 398 36.27 -2.97 24.87
N LYS A 399 35.38 -2.05 25.32
CA LYS A 399 35.49 -1.43 26.67
C LYS A 399 34.27 -0.62 27.15
N THR A 400 33.75 -1.04 28.30
CA THR A 400 33.29 -0.27 29.48
C THR A 400 32.50 1.05 29.34
N LYS A 401 31.34 1.05 30.02
CA LYS A 401 30.61 2.24 30.55
C LYS A 401 31.50 3.09 31.49
N PRO A 402 31.10 4.34 31.80
CA PRO A 402 30.47 4.52 33.11
C PRO A 402 29.15 5.33 33.10
N LYS A 403 28.26 5.01 34.05
CA LYS A 403 27.07 5.83 34.38
C LYS A 403 27.49 7.12 35.09
N LYS A 404 26.74 8.21 34.89
CA LYS A 404 26.59 9.28 35.90
C LYS A 404 25.12 9.64 36.08
N ASN A 405 24.62 9.48 37.29
CA ASN A 405 23.38 10.10 37.75
C ASN A 405 23.55 11.63 37.80
N LYS A 406 22.47 12.37 37.58
CA LYS A 406 22.13 13.49 38.45
C LYS A 406 20.62 13.67 38.54
N ASN A 407 20.15 13.83 39.78
CA ASN A 407 18.74 14.04 40.10
C ASN A 407 18.27 15.39 39.53
N ASN A 408 16.99 15.49 39.19
CA ASN A 408 16.36 16.80 39.01
C ASN A 408 15.23 16.96 40.04
N THR A 409 15.21 18.11 40.71
CA THR A 409 14.44 18.33 41.93
C THR A 409 13.06 18.89 41.60
N LYS A 410 12.06 18.50 42.41
CA LYS A 410 10.65 18.85 42.27
C LYS A 410 10.33 20.15 43.01
N THR A 411 9.92 21.21 42.31
CA THR A 411 9.28 22.40 42.88
C THR A 411 8.31 23.05 41.89
N GLU A 412 7.04 22.67 41.99
CA GLU A 412 5.89 23.59 41.93
C GLU A 412 5.95 24.52 43.18
N PRO A 413 5.31 25.72 43.23
CA PRO A 413 3.84 25.79 43.16
C PRO A 413 3.14 27.10 42.68
N THR A 414 1.81 27.00 42.63
CA THR A 414 0.78 28.04 42.83
C THR A 414 0.57 29.17 41.80
N THR A 415 -0.52 28.99 41.05
CA THR A 415 -1.64 29.94 40.85
C THR A 415 -1.71 31.19 41.75
N THR A 416 -2.19 32.32 41.22
CA THR A 416 -3.49 32.99 41.59
C THR A 416 -3.72 34.28 40.78
N ASN A 417 -4.96 34.48 40.27
CA ASN A 417 -5.74 35.70 39.89
C ASN A 417 -5.02 37.04 39.53
N ALA A 418 -5.49 37.87 38.60
CA ALA A 418 -6.82 38.51 38.61
C ALA A 418 -7.14 39.29 37.31
N ALA A 419 -8.35 39.84 37.20
CA ALA A 419 -8.87 40.57 36.04
C ALA A 419 -9.15 42.07 36.30
N GLN A 420 -9.05 42.89 35.25
CA GLN A 420 -9.63 44.24 34.99
C GLN A 420 -9.06 44.68 33.62
N SER A 421 -9.77 45.17 32.59
CA SER A 421 -11.00 45.96 32.44
C SER A 421 -10.90 47.42 32.89
N ASN A 422 -10.42 48.31 32.00
CA ASN A 422 -11.26 49.34 31.33
C ASN A 422 -10.46 50.39 30.55
N GLN A 423 -11.04 50.84 29.42
CA GLN A 423 -11.05 52.20 28.81
C GLN A 423 -9.70 52.93 28.62
N VAL A 424 -9.36 53.41 27.42
CA VAL A 424 -10.15 54.35 26.58
C VAL A 424 -10.50 53.79 25.20
#